data_AF-A0A920GL81-F1
#
_entry.id   AF-A0A920GL81-F1
#
_cell.length_a   1.000
_cell.length_b   1.000
_cell.length_c   1.000
_cell.angle_alpha   90.00
_cell.angle_beta   90.00
_cell.angle_gamma   90.00
#
_symmetry.space_group_name_H-M   'P 1'
#
loop_
_entity.id
_entity.type
_entity.pdbx_description
1 polymer ?
#
loop_
_entity_poly.entity_id
_entity_poly.type
_entity_poly.pdbx_seq_one_letter_code
_entity_poly.pdbx_strand_id
1 'polypeptide(L)'
;MQANADLFEIAKLVRADEELTYTVLVVPSPFLFRALYEHEKGAEVLSALKDYLGKYGHQGYSMDFIEPTQIEDPSALFASLKGMVRDPNYHPDNQTTKTKAIREQKLSEISGLLTGLQYWQFRFRWWLALKYNYIREEVAFRFGYTWSILRPMAFELGNRLVEAKIFHQSDDVFFLTGDELQAAVHAYGNGDTNIDFAALAAERRELREARKRHHPPGTLPPEVSELDAVSFKETQIKTMRTAIRCVAFPSAPER
;
A
#
# COMPACT_ATOMS: atom_id res chain seq x y z
N MET A 1 -2.70 13.05 2.52
CA MET A 1 -1.97 14.23 3.03
C MET A 1 -1.72 14.13 4.53
N GLN A 2 -2.73 13.86 5.37
CA GLN A 2 -2.53 13.77 6.83
C GLN A 2 -1.50 12.71 7.27
N ALA A 3 -1.60 11.47 6.77
CA ALA A 3 -0.64 10.40 7.12
C ALA A 3 0.82 10.75 6.76
N ASN A 4 1.06 11.61 5.77
CA ASN A 4 2.41 12.04 5.44
C ASN A 4 2.89 13.17 6.37
N ALA A 5 1.98 14.05 6.80
CA ALA A 5 2.26 15.11 7.78
C ALA A 5 2.52 14.51 9.18
N ASP A 6 1.71 13.54 9.61
CA ASP A 6 1.90 12.85 10.88
C ASP A 6 3.25 12.11 10.92
N LEU A 7 3.64 11.43 9.82
CA LEU A 7 4.95 10.79 9.71
C LEU A 7 6.10 11.80 9.72
N PHE A 8 5.89 12.99 9.14
CA PHE A 8 6.86 14.07 9.17
C PHE A 8 7.08 14.63 10.58
N GLU A 9 6.03 14.74 11.40
CA GLU A 9 6.17 15.12 12.81
C GLU A 9 7.00 14.08 13.59
N ILE A 10 6.82 12.78 13.31
CA ILE A 10 7.69 11.73 13.86
C ILE A 10 9.14 11.91 13.39
N ALA A 11 9.35 12.24 12.11
CA ALA A 11 10.69 12.51 11.59
C ALA A 11 11.35 13.70 12.31
N LYS A 12 10.59 14.74 12.67
CA LYS A 12 11.10 15.87 13.46
C LYS A 12 11.54 15.45 14.87
N LEU A 13 10.76 14.59 15.54
CA LEU A 13 11.15 14.03 16.83
C LEU A 13 12.48 13.27 16.73
N VAL A 14 12.64 12.45 15.70
CA VAL A 14 13.91 11.73 15.45
C VAL A 14 15.07 12.70 15.21
N ARG A 15 14.87 13.74 14.40
CA ARG A 15 15.92 14.73 14.05
C ARG A 15 16.34 15.61 15.22
N ALA A 16 15.55 15.69 16.30
CA ALA A 16 15.87 16.49 17.47
C ALA A 16 17.08 15.94 18.26
N ASP A 17 17.48 14.70 18.00
CA ASP A 17 18.60 14.04 18.66
C ASP A 17 19.49 13.28 17.64
N GLU A 18 20.80 13.50 17.75
CA GLU A 18 21.77 12.94 16.80
C GLU A 18 21.90 11.41 16.92
N GLU A 19 21.79 10.86 18.14
CA GLU A 19 21.88 9.41 18.38
C GLU A 19 20.65 8.71 17.80
N LEU A 20 19.43 9.22 18.06
CA LEU A 20 18.21 8.72 17.45
C LEU A 20 18.24 8.77 15.93
N THR A 21 18.73 9.87 15.37
CA THR A 21 18.91 10.03 13.92
C THR A 21 19.83 8.95 13.37
N TYR A 22 20.97 8.71 14.02
CA TYR A 22 21.90 7.65 13.63
C TYR A 22 21.23 6.26 13.70
N THR A 23 20.56 5.93 14.80
CA THR A 23 19.85 4.66 14.98
C THR A 23 18.83 4.43 13.87
N VAL A 24 17.97 5.42 13.58
CA VAL A 24 16.92 5.30 12.55
C VAL A 24 17.53 5.11 11.16
N LEU A 25 18.61 5.81 10.83
CA LEU A 25 19.22 5.72 9.50
C LEU A 25 19.96 4.40 9.30
N VAL A 26 20.68 3.90 10.31
CA VAL A 26 21.58 2.75 10.19
C VAL A 26 20.88 1.41 10.42
N VAL A 27 19.99 1.31 11.41
CA VAL A 27 19.34 0.03 11.76
C VAL A 27 18.41 -0.42 10.63
N PRO A 28 18.53 -1.65 10.09
CA PRO A 28 17.62 -2.13 9.05
C PRO A 28 16.16 -2.12 9.52
N SER A 29 15.22 -1.80 8.60
CA SER A 29 13.81 -1.60 8.93
C SER A 29 13.17 -2.72 9.79
N PRO A 30 13.44 -4.02 9.55
CA PRO A 30 12.85 -5.10 10.37
C PRO A 30 13.24 -5.05 11.85
N PHE A 31 14.37 -4.44 12.19
CA PHE A 31 14.90 -4.36 13.56
C PHE A 31 14.65 -3.00 14.22
N LEU A 32 14.12 -2.02 13.48
CA LEU A 32 14.06 -0.64 13.94
C LEU A 32 13.13 -0.46 15.15
N PHE A 33 12.01 -1.19 15.20
CA PHE A 33 11.11 -1.15 16.36
C PHE A 33 11.82 -1.58 17.65
N ARG A 34 12.59 -2.67 17.59
CA ARG A 34 13.35 -3.17 18.72
C ARG A 34 14.46 -2.20 19.12
N ALA A 35 15.19 -1.67 18.15
CA ALA A 35 16.24 -0.69 18.41
C ALA A 35 15.69 0.58 19.08
N LEU A 36 14.53 1.08 18.64
CA LEU A 36 13.86 2.23 19.28
C LEU A 36 13.35 1.90 20.69
N TYR A 37 12.92 0.66 20.94
CA TYR A 37 12.52 0.21 22.27
C TYR A 37 13.70 0.13 23.25
N GLU A 38 14.87 -0.32 22.77
CA GLU A 38 16.10 -0.44 23.57
C GLU A 38 16.85 0.90 23.70
N HIS A 39 16.51 1.91 22.89
CA HIS A 39 17.15 3.22 22.93
C HIS A 39 16.60 4.08 24.07
N GLU A 40 17.49 4.68 24.87
CA GLU A 40 17.13 5.48 26.06
C GLU A 40 16.13 6.61 25.74
N LYS A 41 16.35 7.31 24.62
CA LYS A 41 15.48 8.39 24.12
C LYS A 41 14.38 7.94 23.16
N GLY A 42 14.23 6.64 22.90
CA GLY A 42 13.35 6.13 21.85
C GLY A 42 11.86 6.09 22.23
N ALA A 43 11.52 6.26 23.51
CA ALA A 43 10.17 6.08 24.02
C ALA A 43 9.12 6.99 23.34
N GLU A 44 9.43 8.26 23.13
CA GLU A 44 8.51 9.22 22.49
C GLU A 44 8.26 8.88 21.02
N VAL A 45 9.33 8.59 20.27
CA VAL A 45 9.25 8.16 18.87
C VAL A 45 8.47 6.85 18.74
N LEU A 46 8.71 5.90 19.65
CA LEU A 46 8.01 4.62 19.68
C LEU A 46 6.51 4.80 19.94
N SER A 47 6.14 5.70 20.87
CA SER A 47 4.74 6.03 21.13
C SER A 47 4.09 6.64 19.90
N ALA A 48 4.74 7.63 19.28
CA ALA A 48 4.21 8.30 18.10
C ALA A 48 4.05 7.34 16.90
N LEU A 49 4.97 6.38 16.72
CA LEU A 49 4.87 5.32 15.72
C LEU A 49 3.71 4.36 16.00
N LYS A 50 3.48 3.99 17.27
CA LYS A 50 2.34 3.15 17.65
C LYS A 50 1.02 3.86 17.37
N ASP A 51 0.92 5.14 17.70
CA ASP A 51 -0.28 5.95 17.41
C ASP A 51 -0.51 6.09 15.90
N TYR A 52 0.58 6.27 15.15
CA TYR A 52 0.54 6.30 13.69
C TYR A 52 0.00 4.99 13.11
N LEU A 53 0.57 3.86 13.51
CA LEU A 53 0.12 2.55 13.04
C LEU A 53 -1.28 2.20 13.53
N GLY A 54 -1.70 2.68 14.71
CA GLY A 54 -3.08 2.56 15.17
C GLY A 54 -4.08 3.28 14.25
N LYS A 55 -3.69 4.42 13.68
CA LYS A 55 -4.53 5.20 12.76
C LYS A 55 -4.46 4.74 11.30
N TYR A 56 -3.27 4.39 10.82
CA TYR A 56 -2.96 4.18 9.40
C TYR A 56 -2.47 2.76 9.07
N GLY A 57 -2.14 1.96 10.09
CA GLY A 57 -1.47 0.67 9.92
C GLY A 57 -2.32 -0.43 9.27
N HIS A 58 -3.64 -0.22 9.15
CA HIS A 58 -4.53 -1.11 8.40
C HIS A 58 -4.31 -1.08 6.88
N GLN A 59 -3.58 -0.08 6.37
CA GLN A 59 -3.27 0.01 4.95
C GLN A 59 -2.25 -1.06 4.55
N GLY A 60 -2.50 -1.74 3.44
CA GLY A 60 -1.53 -2.61 2.78
C GLY A 60 -0.88 -1.91 1.58
N TYR A 61 0.28 -2.40 1.16
CA TYR A 61 0.94 -1.97 -0.10
C TYR A 61 0.41 -2.71 -1.33
N SER A 62 -0.41 -3.74 -1.10
CA SER A 62 -1.09 -4.54 -2.11
C SER A 62 -2.59 -4.56 -1.81
N MET A 63 -3.41 -4.73 -2.85
CA MET A 63 -4.83 -5.06 -2.69
C MET A 63 -5.07 -6.54 -2.38
N ASP A 64 -4.00 -7.32 -2.39
CA ASP A 64 -4.03 -8.72 -2.04
C ASP A 64 -4.01 -8.88 -0.52
N PHE A 65 -5.07 -9.48 0.03
CA PHE A 65 -5.22 -9.67 1.47
C PHE A 65 -4.23 -10.67 2.07
N ILE A 66 -3.47 -11.40 1.25
CA ILE A 66 -2.38 -12.29 1.70
C ILE A 66 -1.18 -11.47 2.18
N GLU A 67 -0.92 -10.33 1.55
CA GLU A 67 0.22 -9.48 1.89
C GLU A 67 -0.02 -8.76 3.23
N PRO A 68 1.04 -8.54 4.04
CA PRO A 68 0.89 -7.91 5.34
C PRO A 68 0.46 -6.44 5.21
N THR A 69 -0.33 -6.01 6.19
CA THR A 69 -0.65 -4.61 6.45
C THR A 69 0.54 -3.89 7.11
N GLN A 70 0.54 -2.57 7.10
CA GLN A 70 1.62 -1.76 7.68
C GLN A 70 1.86 -2.00 9.17
N ILE A 71 0.82 -2.37 9.94
CA ILE A 71 0.99 -2.70 11.36
C ILE A 71 1.66 -4.06 11.57
N GLU A 72 1.48 -5.00 10.63
CA GLU A 72 2.13 -6.33 10.65
C GLU A 72 3.57 -6.24 10.13
N ASP A 73 3.80 -5.49 9.05
CA ASP A 73 5.13 -5.19 8.52
C ASP A 73 5.28 -3.68 8.19
N PRO A 74 5.92 -2.90 9.09
CA PRO A 74 6.15 -1.46 8.91
C PRO A 74 7.37 -1.15 8.02
N SER A 75 7.97 -2.12 7.33
CA SER A 75 9.26 -1.94 6.66
C SER A 75 9.28 -0.80 5.64
N ALA A 76 8.23 -0.67 4.82
CA ALA A 76 8.11 0.41 3.84
C ALA A 76 7.71 1.76 4.47
N LEU A 77 7.02 1.76 5.61
CA LEU A 77 6.82 2.96 6.42
C LEU A 77 8.16 3.49 6.92
N PHE A 78 9.03 2.61 7.42
CA PHE A 78 10.37 2.97 7.87
C PHE A 78 11.27 3.45 6.73
N ALA A 79 11.14 2.92 5.52
CA ALA A 79 11.83 3.49 4.36
C ALA A 79 11.43 4.95 4.11
N SER A 80 10.13 5.27 4.19
CA SER A 80 9.63 6.65 4.08
C SER A 80 10.14 7.54 5.22
N LEU A 81 10.08 7.05 6.47
CA LEU A 81 10.58 7.77 7.65
C LEU A 81 12.07 8.10 7.49
N LYS A 82 12.90 7.13 7.09
CA LYS A 82 14.33 7.34 6.84
C LYS A 82 14.59 8.36 5.75
N GLY A 83 13.80 8.33 4.67
CA GLY A 83 13.85 9.33 3.60
C GLY A 83 13.60 10.73 4.13
N MET A 84 12.58 10.89 4.98
CA MET A 84 12.33 12.15 5.66
C MET A 84 13.49 12.52 6.59
N VAL A 85 13.90 11.66 7.53
CA VAL A 85 14.98 11.94 8.47
C VAL A 85 16.27 12.37 7.76
N ARG A 86 16.61 11.76 6.62
CA ARG A 86 17.81 12.06 5.82
C ARG A 86 17.80 13.42 5.13
N ASP A 87 16.64 13.98 4.80
CA ASP A 87 16.51 15.28 4.13
C ASP A 87 15.96 16.35 5.09
N PRO A 88 16.83 17.17 5.73
CA PRO A 88 16.39 18.22 6.66
C PRO A 88 15.47 19.26 6.01
N ASN A 89 15.58 19.47 4.68
CA ASN A 89 14.82 20.45 3.93
C ASN A 89 13.46 19.92 3.46
N TYR A 90 13.20 18.63 3.64
CA TYR A 90 11.89 18.07 3.37
C TYR A 90 10.87 18.72 4.31
N HIS A 91 9.79 19.24 3.71
CA HIS A 91 8.61 19.69 4.43
C HIS A 91 7.38 19.33 3.58
N PRO A 92 6.35 18.65 4.13
CA PRO A 92 5.18 18.22 3.37
C PRO A 92 4.44 19.42 2.73
N ASP A 93 4.41 20.57 3.40
CA ASP A 93 3.72 21.76 2.89
C ASP A 93 4.40 22.45 1.71
N ASN A 94 5.67 22.15 1.43
CA ASN A 94 6.38 22.75 0.29
C ASN A 94 5.69 22.36 -1.03
N GLN A 95 5.19 21.13 -1.13
CA GLN A 95 4.43 20.68 -2.30
C GLN A 95 3.02 21.26 -2.31
N THR A 96 2.35 21.31 -1.16
CA THR A 96 0.98 21.84 -1.01
C THR A 96 0.92 23.31 -1.42
N THR A 97 1.86 24.12 -0.94
CA THR A 97 1.93 25.56 -1.22
C THR A 97 2.19 25.83 -2.70
N LYS A 98 3.20 25.15 -3.28
CA LYS A 98 3.49 25.24 -4.72
C LYS A 98 2.29 24.85 -5.58
N THR A 99 1.62 23.74 -5.23
CA THR A 99 0.46 23.24 -5.96
C THR A 99 -0.73 24.20 -5.85
N LYS A 100 -0.95 24.81 -4.68
CA LYS A 100 -2.01 25.80 -4.47
C LYS A 100 -1.78 27.05 -5.33
N ALA A 101 -0.57 27.60 -5.32
CA ALA A 101 -0.23 28.78 -6.12
C ALA A 101 -0.42 28.52 -7.63
N ILE A 102 0.06 27.39 -8.14
CA ILE A 102 -0.14 27.00 -9.54
C ILE A 102 -1.63 26.87 -9.87
N ARG A 103 -2.42 26.24 -8.97
CA ARG A 103 -3.87 26.07 -9.16
C ARG A 103 -4.59 27.41 -9.22
N GLU A 104 -4.26 28.35 -8.33
CA GLU A 104 -4.84 29.69 -8.32
C GLU A 104 -4.51 30.46 -9.61
N GLN A 105 -3.25 30.41 -10.04
CA GLN A 105 -2.81 31.02 -11.30
C GLN A 105 -3.58 30.45 -12.49
N LYS A 106 -3.61 29.12 -12.64
CA LYS A 106 -4.30 28.47 -13.78
C LYS A 106 -5.80 28.64 -13.74
N LEU A 107 -6.40 28.69 -12.55
CA LEU A 107 -7.82 29.00 -12.40
C LEU A 107 -8.12 30.44 -12.87
N SER A 108 -7.25 31.40 -12.57
CA SER A 108 -7.39 32.78 -13.03
C SER A 108 -7.26 32.88 -14.55
N GLU A 109 -6.25 32.22 -15.14
CA GLU A 109 -6.06 32.17 -16.60
C GLU A 109 -7.31 31.63 -17.31
N ILE A 110 -7.84 30.47 -16.88
CA ILE A 110 -9.03 29.86 -17.48
C ILE A 110 -10.28 30.72 -17.26
N SER A 111 -10.43 31.31 -16.08
CA SER A 111 -11.60 32.15 -15.76
C SER A 111 -11.69 33.38 -16.67
N GLY A 112 -10.55 33.94 -17.10
CA GLY A 112 -10.53 35.04 -18.06
C GLY A 112 -10.89 34.66 -19.50
N LEU A 113 -10.84 33.37 -19.84
CA LEU A 113 -11.15 32.86 -21.20
C LEU A 113 -12.61 32.45 -21.38
N LEU A 114 -13.35 32.26 -20.29
CA LEU A 114 -14.72 31.73 -20.31
C LEU A 114 -15.74 32.81 -19.92
N THR A 115 -16.90 32.81 -20.58
CA THR A 115 -18.00 33.74 -20.27
C THR A 115 -19.35 33.03 -20.19
N GLY A 116 -20.34 33.70 -19.59
CA GLY A 116 -21.73 33.22 -19.55
C GLY A 116 -21.89 31.79 -19.03
N LEU A 117 -22.59 30.95 -19.80
CA LEU A 117 -22.89 29.57 -19.42
C LEU A 117 -21.64 28.69 -19.31
N GLN A 118 -20.64 28.88 -20.18
CA GLN A 118 -19.41 28.09 -20.16
C GLN A 118 -18.62 28.30 -18.87
N TYR A 119 -18.55 29.55 -18.40
CA TYR A 119 -17.92 29.90 -17.13
C TYR A 119 -18.63 29.20 -15.95
N TRP A 120 -19.98 29.24 -15.92
CA TRP A 120 -20.76 28.57 -14.88
C TRP A 120 -20.60 27.05 -14.90
N GLN A 121 -20.62 26.43 -16.09
CA GLN A 121 -20.38 24.99 -16.23
C GLN A 121 -18.99 24.59 -15.74
N PHE A 122 -17.96 25.38 -16.09
CA PHE A 122 -16.59 25.15 -15.61
C PHE A 122 -16.52 25.26 -14.08
N ARG A 123 -17.04 26.34 -13.48
CA ARG A 123 -17.03 26.51 -12.02
C ARG A 123 -17.75 25.39 -11.30
N PHE A 124 -18.90 24.96 -11.82
CA PHE A 124 -19.68 23.87 -11.23
C PHE A 124 -18.89 22.54 -11.26
N ARG A 125 -18.33 22.18 -12.43
CA ARG A 125 -17.52 20.96 -12.57
C ARG A 125 -16.25 21.01 -11.73
N TRP A 126 -15.60 22.16 -11.68
CA TRP A 126 -14.42 22.39 -10.85
C TRP A 126 -14.74 22.22 -9.35
N TRP A 127 -15.82 22.84 -8.90
CA TRP A 127 -16.32 22.65 -7.53
C TRP A 127 -16.61 21.17 -7.24
N LEU A 128 -17.29 20.48 -8.15
CA LEU A 128 -17.62 19.06 -8.00
C LEU A 128 -16.36 18.20 -7.89
N ALA A 129 -15.37 18.46 -8.76
CA ALA A 129 -14.07 17.79 -8.71
C ALA A 129 -13.39 18.03 -7.36
N LEU A 130 -13.24 19.27 -6.91
CA LEU A 130 -12.60 19.55 -5.62
C LEU A 130 -13.36 18.98 -4.43
N LYS A 131 -14.70 19.04 -4.45
CA LYS A 131 -15.54 18.57 -3.36
C LYS A 131 -15.43 17.07 -3.15
N TYR A 132 -15.35 16.29 -4.22
CA TYR A 132 -15.40 14.82 -4.13
C TYR A 132 -14.08 14.11 -4.41
N ASN A 133 -13.03 14.81 -4.85
CA ASN A 133 -11.74 14.18 -5.14
C ASN A 133 -11.14 13.45 -3.92
N TYR A 134 -11.36 13.96 -2.70
CA TYR A 134 -10.84 13.30 -1.49
C TYR A 134 -11.47 11.92 -1.24
N ILE A 135 -12.72 11.71 -1.69
CA ILE A 135 -13.44 10.44 -1.51
C ILE A 135 -12.69 9.30 -2.20
N ARG A 136 -12.07 9.57 -3.35
CA ARG A 136 -11.26 8.56 -4.07
C ARG A 136 -10.18 7.98 -3.17
N GLU A 137 -9.48 8.83 -2.43
CA GLU A 137 -8.43 8.42 -1.50
C GLU A 137 -9.01 7.83 -0.21
N GLU A 138 -10.15 8.34 0.27
CA GLU A 138 -10.83 7.80 1.46
C GLU A 138 -11.37 6.38 1.23
N VAL A 139 -11.91 6.06 0.06
CA VAL A 139 -12.38 4.71 -0.26
C VAL A 139 -11.21 3.72 -0.22
N ALA A 140 -10.08 4.06 -0.85
CA ALA A 140 -8.88 3.22 -0.81
C ALA A 140 -8.34 3.05 0.62
N PHE A 141 -8.35 4.12 1.42
CA PHE A 141 -7.99 4.10 2.84
C PHE A 141 -8.89 3.15 3.64
N ARG A 142 -10.21 3.30 3.49
CA ARG A 142 -11.21 2.49 4.21
C ARG A 142 -11.20 1.03 3.80
N PHE A 143 -10.84 0.72 2.56
CA PHE A 143 -10.82 -0.65 2.04
C PHE A 143 -9.93 -1.59 2.89
N GLY A 144 -8.74 -1.12 3.28
CA GLY A 144 -7.79 -1.90 4.08
C GLY A 144 -8.24 -2.20 5.52
N TYR A 145 -9.22 -1.47 6.07
CA TYR A 145 -9.72 -1.74 7.44
C TYR A 145 -10.28 -3.14 7.60
N THR A 146 -10.87 -3.69 6.53
CA THR A 146 -11.41 -5.04 6.55
C THR A 146 -10.33 -6.08 6.82
N TRP A 147 -9.10 -5.85 6.36
CA TRP A 147 -7.96 -6.74 6.59
C TRP A 147 -7.50 -6.74 8.05
N SER A 148 -7.58 -5.60 8.74
CA SER A 148 -7.24 -5.53 10.18
C SER A 148 -8.16 -6.36 11.07
N ILE A 149 -9.35 -6.72 10.57
CA ILE A 149 -10.28 -7.62 11.26
C ILE A 149 -10.10 -9.04 10.73
N LEU A 150 -10.09 -9.22 9.40
CA LEU A 150 -10.04 -10.52 8.75
C LEU A 150 -8.74 -11.27 9.04
N ARG A 151 -7.57 -10.61 8.91
CA ARG A 151 -6.27 -11.28 8.99
C ARG A 151 -5.98 -11.86 10.37
N PRO A 152 -6.20 -11.14 11.50
CA PRO A 152 -6.05 -11.74 12.82
C PRO A 152 -6.95 -12.96 13.03
N MET A 153 -8.21 -12.91 12.56
CA MET A 153 -9.12 -14.07 12.64
C MET A 153 -8.64 -15.25 11.79
N ALA A 154 -8.13 -14.98 10.58
CA ALA A 154 -7.58 -16.00 9.70
C ALA A 154 -6.33 -16.66 10.30
N PHE A 155 -5.42 -15.88 10.87
CA PHE A 155 -4.23 -16.40 11.55
C PHE A 155 -4.58 -17.20 12.80
N GLU A 156 -5.56 -16.77 13.60
CA GLU A 156 -6.04 -17.53 14.74
C GLU A 156 -6.62 -18.89 14.30
N LEU A 157 -7.42 -18.92 13.23
CA LEU A 157 -7.89 -20.17 12.63
C LEU A 157 -6.71 -21.04 12.16
N GLY A 158 -5.76 -20.43 11.43
CA GLY A 158 -4.56 -21.11 10.95
C GLY A 158 -3.75 -21.73 12.09
N ASN A 159 -3.53 -21.01 13.19
CA ASN A 159 -2.82 -21.49 14.38
C ASN A 159 -3.48 -22.74 14.96
N ARG A 160 -4.81 -22.74 15.12
CA ARG A 160 -5.56 -23.91 15.64
C ARG A 160 -5.45 -25.12 14.72
N LEU A 161 -5.46 -24.89 13.40
CA LEU A 161 -5.29 -25.96 12.41
C LEU A 161 -3.85 -26.49 12.37
N VAL A 162 -2.85 -25.65 12.67
CA VAL A 162 -1.46 -26.10 12.88
C VAL A 162 -1.33 -26.94 14.15
N GLU A 163 -1.96 -26.52 15.26
CA GLU A 163 -1.98 -27.29 16.51
C GLU A 163 -2.60 -28.69 16.32
N ALA A 164 -3.61 -28.79 15.47
CA ALA A 164 -4.24 -30.05 15.07
C ALA A 164 -3.47 -30.83 13.99
N LYS A 165 -2.31 -30.33 13.54
CA LYS A 165 -1.47 -30.92 12.48
C LYS A 165 -2.18 -31.03 11.11
N ILE A 166 -3.19 -30.19 10.87
CA ILE A 166 -3.88 -30.09 9.58
C ILE A 166 -3.10 -29.16 8.64
N PHE A 167 -2.52 -28.08 9.18
CA PHE A 167 -1.61 -27.17 8.47
C PHE A 167 -0.18 -27.30 8.99
N HIS A 168 0.79 -26.87 8.18
CA HIS A 168 2.18 -26.75 8.61
C HIS A 168 2.50 -25.35 9.16
N GLN A 169 1.83 -24.32 8.65
CA GLN A 169 2.02 -22.93 9.05
C GLN A 169 0.69 -22.16 9.03
N SER A 170 0.60 -21.13 9.87
CA SER A 170 -0.66 -20.41 10.11
C SER A 170 -1.19 -19.68 8.87
N ASP A 171 -0.30 -19.24 7.98
CA ASP A 171 -0.65 -18.55 6.73
C ASP A 171 -1.12 -19.51 5.62
N ASP A 172 -1.06 -20.83 5.81
CA ASP A 172 -1.65 -21.82 4.88
C ASP A 172 -3.15 -21.56 4.66
N VAL A 173 -3.83 -20.95 5.65
CA VAL A 173 -5.23 -20.52 5.58
C VAL A 173 -5.54 -19.67 4.34
N PHE A 174 -4.57 -18.88 3.86
CA PHE A 174 -4.77 -17.98 2.73
C PHE A 174 -4.68 -18.67 1.36
N PHE A 175 -4.25 -19.93 1.33
CA PHE A 175 -4.07 -20.71 0.10
C PHE A 175 -5.23 -21.69 -0.15
N LEU A 176 -6.25 -21.68 0.71
CA LEU A 176 -7.43 -22.52 0.58
C LEU A 176 -8.65 -21.67 0.20
N THR A 177 -9.56 -22.28 -0.54
CA THR A 177 -10.88 -21.72 -0.84
C THR A 177 -11.78 -21.82 0.40
N GLY A 178 -12.92 -21.11 0.38
CA GLY A 178 -13.90 -21.16 1.48
C GLY A 178 -14.39 -22.58 1.78
N ASP A 179 -14.69 -23.37 0.75
CA ASP A 179 -15.19 -24.74 0.91
C ASP A 179 -14.11 -25.68 1.48
N GLU A 180 -12.85 -25.51 1.05
CA GLU A 180 -11.71 -26.27 1.58
C GLU A 180 -11.40 -25.90 3.03
N LEU A 181 -11.54 -24.62 3.41
CA LEU A 181 -11.42 -24.19 4.80
C LEU A 181 -12.54 -24.77 5.67
N GLN A 182 -13.77 -24.82 5.16
CA GLN A 182 -14.87 -25.48 5.88
C GLN A 182 -14.57 -26.98 6.07
N ALA A 183 -14.07 -27.66 5.04
CA ALA A 183 -13.65 -29.05 5.14
C ALA A 183 -12.52 -29.23 6.17
N ALA A 184 -11.52 -28.34 6.21
CA ALA A 184 -10.46 -28.35 7.21
C ALA A 184 -10.98 -28.14 8.63
N VAL A 185 -11.98 -27.27 8.82
CA VAL A 185 -12.65 -27.06 10.12
C VAL A 185 -13.47 -28.29 10.54
N HIS A 186 -14.14 -28.97 9.60
CA HIS A 186 -14.82 -30.24 9.89
C HIS A 186 -13.85 -31.36 10.26
N ALA A 187 -12.73 -31.45 9.54
CA ALA A 187 -11.62 -32.35 9.85
C ALA A 187 -11.08 -32.11 11.26
N TYR A 188 -10.87 -30.85 11.65
CA TYR A 188 -10.50 -30.46 13.01
C TYR A 188 -11.49 -30.97 14.06
N GLY A 189 -12.80 -30.80 13.84
CA GLY A 189 -13.83 -31.26 14.78
C GLY A 189 -13.92 -32.78 14.95
N ASN A 190 -13.56 -33.54 13.91
CA ASN A 190 -13.65 -35.00 13.89
C ASN A 190 -12.32 -35.70 14.15
N GLY A 191 -11.20 -34.97 14.22
CA GLY A 191 -9.85 -35.53 14.28
C GLY A 191 -9.43 -36.24 12.99
N ASP A 192 -10.03 -35.87 11.85
CA ASP A 192 -9.74 -36.47 10.54
C ASP A 192 -8.57 -35.73 9.87
N THR A 193 -7.50 -36.46 9.55
CA THR A 193 -6.33 -35.91 8.84
C THR A 193 -6.11 -36.55 7.48
N ASN A 194 -7.15 -37.15 6.87
CA ASN A 194 -7.04 -37.88 5.62
C ASN A 194 -6.76 -36.97 4.41
N ILE A 195 -7.12 -35.69 4.47
CA ILE A 195 -6.86 -34.71 3.42
C ILE A 195 -5.64 -33.87 3.81
N ASP A 196 -4.60 -33.90 2.98
CA ASP A 196 -3.39 -33.12 3.18
C ASP A 196 -3.58 -31.67 2.69
N PHE A 197 -4.26 -30.87 3.50
CA PHE A 197 -4.47 -29.45 3.23
C PHE A 197 -3.16 -28.66 3.24
N ALA A 198 -2.16 -29.11 4.02
CA ALA A 198 -0.85 -28.48 4.06
C ALA A 198 -0.11 -28.62 2.72
N ALA A 199 -0.14 -29.80 2.10
CA ALA A 199 0.42 -30.02 0.76
C ALA A 199 -0.30 -29.17 -0.30
N LEU A 200 -1.64 -29.08 -0.24
CA LEU A 200 -2.41 -28.25 -1.15
C LEU A 200 -2.06 -26.75 -1.03
N ALA A 201 -1.91 -26.26 0.20
CA ALA A 201 -1.49 -24.88 0.46
C ALA A 201 -0.07 -24.62 -0.05
N ALA A 202 0.87 -25.56 0.15
CA ALA A 202 2.23 -25.48 -0.36
C ALA A 202 2.28 -25.41 -1.90
N GLU A 203 1.56 -26.27 -2.60
CA GLU A 203 1.47 -26.27 -4.07
C GLU A 203 0.97 -24.91 -4.59
N ARG A 204 -0.08 -24.37 -3.98
CA ARG A 204 -0.67 -23.07 -4.39
C ARG A 204 0.23 -21.89 -4.08
N ARG A 205 1.00 -21.97 -2.99
CA ARG A 205 2.03 -20.98 -2.66
C ARG A 205 3.13 -20.98 -3.72
N GLU A 206 3.63 -22.14 -4.12
CA GLU A 206 4.61 -22.24 -5.21
C GLU A 206 4.04 -21.72 -6.54
N LEU A 207 2.80 -22.07 -6.87
CA LEU A 207 2.12 -21.59 -8.06
C LEU A 207 1.96 -20.06 -8.04
N ARG A 208 1.64 -19.46 -6.89
CA ARG A 208 1.58 -18.01 -6.71
C ARG A 208 2.94 -17.36 -6.97
N GLU A 209 4.01 -17.88 -6.40
CA GLU A 209 5.37 -17.34 -6.62
C GLU A 209 5.84 -17.54 -8.06
N ALA A 210 5.46 -18.64 -8.72
CA ALA A 210 5.66 -18.81 -10.15
C ALA A 210 4.91 -17.74 -10.96
N ARG A 211 3.64 -17.45 -10.61
CA ARG A 211 2.81 -16.45 -11.29
C ARG A 211 3.29 -15.02 -11.08
N LYS A 212 3.89 -14.68 -9.93
CA LYS A 212 4.52 -13.37 -9.68
C LYS A 212 5.66 -13.06 -10.65
N ARG A 213 6.27 -14.09 -11.27
CA ARG A 213 7.31 -13.93 -12.30
C ARG A 213 6.74 -13.60 -13.69
N HIS A 214 5.43 -13.75 -13.88
CA HIS A 214 4.77 -13.38 -15.13
C HIS A 214 4.31 -11.92 -15.10
N HIS A 215 4.34 -11.31 -16.27
CA HIS A 215 3.75 -9.99 -16.47
C HIS A 215 2.29 -10.17 -16.93
N PRO A 216 1.29 -9.69 -16.17
CA PRO A 216 -0.11 -9.80 -16.59
C PRO A 216 -0.36 -8.93 -17.83
N PRO A 217 -1.05 -9.47 -18.87
CA PRO A 217 -1.42 -8.66 -20.03
C PRO A 217 -2.53 -7.67 -19.67
N GLY A 218 -2.56 -6.51 -20.36
CA GLY A 218 -3.59 -5.50 -20.16
C GLY A 218 -5.00 -5.95 -20.61
N THR A 219 -5.08 -6.83 -21.61
CA THR A 219 -6.33 -7.39 -22.14
C THR A 219 -6.22 -8.91 -22.27
N LEU A 220 -7.31 -9.61 -21.96
CA LEU A 220 -7.44 -11.06 -22.12
C LEU A 220 -8.71 -11.39 -22.94
N PRO A 221 -8.62 -12.16 -24.03
CA PRO A 221 -7.38 -12.71 -24.60
C PRO A 221 -6.56 -11.64 -25.35
N PRO A 222 -5.23 -11.82 -25.55
CA PRO A 222 -4.35 -10.77 -26.08
C PRO A 222 -4.74 -10.25 -27.47
N GLU A 223 -5.35 -11.09 -28.30
CA GLU A 223 -5.73 -10.79 -29.68
C GLU A 223 -6.78 -9.68 -29.78
N VAL A 224 -7.51 -9.41 -28.69
CA VAL A 224 -8.56 -8.39 -28.64
C VAL A 224 -8.00 -7.02 -28.23
N SER A 225 -6.70 -6.90 -27.93
CA SER A 225 -6.08 -5.62 -27.57
C SER A 225 -6.07 -4.60 -28.71
N GLU A 226 -6.27 -5.04 -29.96
CA GLU A 226 -6.36 -4.17 -31.14
C GLU A 226 -7.75 -3.53 -31.32
N LEU A 227 -8.77 -3.99 -30.58
CA LEU A 227 -10.11 -3.40 -30.64
C LEU A 227 -10.22 -2.22 -29.66
N ASP A 228 -10.44 -1.00 -30.17
CA ASP A 228 -10.61 0.21 -29.33
C ASP A 228 -11.68 0.09 -28.24
N ALA A 229 -12.71 -0.75 -28.45
CA ALA A 229 -13.79 -0.96 -27.48
C ALA A 229 -13.39 -1.82 -26.28
N VAL A 230 -12.32 -2.62 -26.41
CA VAL A 230 -11.89 -3.64 -25.43
C VAL A 230 -10.42 -3.46 -25.04
N SER A 231 -9.67 -2.63 -25.75
CA SER A 231 -8.29 -2.30 -25.42
C SER A 231 -8.28 -1.60 -24.06
N PHE A 232 -7.75 -2.30 -23.06
CA PHE A 232 -7.42 -1.66 -21.82
C PHE A 232 -6.13 -0.88 -22.04
N LYS A 233 -5.99 0.29 -21.43
CA LYS A 233 -4.74 1.04 -21.53
C LYS A 233 -3.61 0.14 -21.04
N GLU A 234 -2.70 -0.24 -21.95
CA GLU A 234 -1.44 -0.87 -21.58
C GLU A 234 -0.79 0.02 -20.53
N THR A 235 -0.59 -0.52 -19.33
CA THR A 235 -0.04 0.26 -18.20
C THR A 235 1.47 0.45 -18.32
N GLN A 236 2.10 -0.24 -19.28
CA GLN A 236 3.53 -0.18 -19.54
C GLN A 236 3.80 -0.23 -21.05
N ILE A 237 4.78 0.54 -21.50
CA ILE A 237 5.24 0.52 -22.90
C ILE A 237 6.26 -0.62 -23.04
N LYS A 238 6.01 -1.55 -23.95
CA LYS A 238 6.97 -2.60 -24.29
C LYS A 238 8.16 -1.98 -25.02
N THR A 239 9.28 -1.85 -24.32
CA THR A 239 10.55 -1.44 -24.93
C THR A 239 11.12 -2.63 -25.71
N MET A 240 11.45 -2.42 -26.99
CA MET A 240 12.10 -3.47 -27.79
C MET A 240 13.46 -3.83 -27.19
N ARG A 241 13.82 -5.12 -27.19
CA ARG A 241 15.08 -5.62 -26.61
C ARG A 241 16.35 -4.98 -27.20
N THR A 242 16.24 -4.39 -28.40
CA THR A 242 17.33 -3.74 -29.12
C THR A 242 17.36 -2.22 -28.93
N ALA A 243 16.39 -1.64 -28.22
CA ALA A 243 16.31 -0.20 -28.04
C ALA A 243 17.39 0.30 -27.08
N ILE A 244 18.10 1.36 -27.49
CA ILE A 244 19.14 2.03 -26.68
C ILE A 244 18.51 2.90 -25.56
N ARG A 245 17.21 3.21 -25.67
CA ARG A 245 16.44 3.97 -24.68
C ARG A 245 15.15 3.25 -24.32
N CYS A 246 14.85 3.20 -23.02
CA CYS A 246 13.55 2.77 -22.53
C CYS A 246 12.50 3.84 -22.83
N VAL A 247 11.37 3.42 -23.39
CA VAL A 247 10.21 4.29 -23.61
C VAL A 247 9.23 4.04 -22.47
N ALA A 248 8.72 5.10 -21.86
CA ALA A 248 7.78 5.03 -20.74
C ALA A 248 6.69 6.09 -20.88
N PHE A 249 5.58 5.91 -20.18
CA PHE A 249 4.54 6.92 -20.13
C PHE A 249 5.02 8.15 -19.33
N PRO A 250 4.86 9.37 -19.86
CA PRO A 250 5.18 10.57 -19.11
C PRO A 250 4.19 10.70 -17.94
N SER A 251 4.70 10.66 -16.72
CA SER A 251 3.90 10.81 -15.49
C SER A 251 3.73 12.28 -15.08
N ALA A 252 4.66 13.14 -15.48
CA ALA A 252 4.60 14.59 -15.35
C ALA A 252 5.35 15.25 -16.53
N PRO A 253 4.91 16.42 -17.02
CA PRO A 253 5.68 17.18 -17.98
C PRO A 253 7.02 17.62 -17.36
N GLU A 254 8.11 17.53 -18.13
CA GLU A 254 9.38 18.14 -17.75
C GLU A 254 9.17 19.64 -17.54
N ARG A 255 9.63 20.15 -16.40
CA ARG A 255 9.56 21.58 -16.05
C ARG A 255 10.79 22.32 -16.57
#